data_AF-A0AAD8WTI7-F1
#
_entry.id   AF-A0AAD8WTI7-F1
#
_cell.length_a   1.000
_cell.length_b   1.000
_cell.length_c   1.000
_cell.angle_alpha   90.00
_cell.angle_beta   90.00
_cell.angle_gamma   90.00
#
_symmetry.space_group_name_H-M   'P 1'
#
loop_
_entity.id
_entity.type
_entity.pdbx_description
1 polymer ?
#
loop_
_entity_poly.entity_id
_entity_poly.type
_entity_poly.pdbx_seq_one_letter_code
_entity_poly.pdbx_strand_id
1 'polypeptide(L)'
;MQHSAILLLLVVALAASPLGTTAAISDCFDGVYAANSTYEANLRRLAAILPAQTASSQRLEASRDLGYWPNRVRAFSRCYPDRHQGFTSSSCAACVAAAFREAETACPHSTMVIVFLGNCTLALADYPRSIPFFGPSSWFEFLGAGLLFQAIGFAWLFFLLLQEWRDKRRASVMRSSSIPSGDQ
;
A
#
# COMPACT_ATOMS: atom_id res chain seq x y z
N MET A 1 -14.14 12.03 -52.47
CA MET A 1 -15.09 12.03 -51.32
C MET A 1 -15.24 10.64 -50.69
N GLN A 2 -15.30 9.57 -51.49
CA GLN A 2 -15.52 8.18 -51.00
C GLN A 2 -14.35 7.60 -50.19
N HIS A 3 -13.10 7.90 -50.53
CA HIS A 3 -11.93 7.40 -49.79
C HIS A 3 -11.79 8.02 -48.39
N SER A 4 -12.17 9.29 -48.21
CA SER A 4 -12.13 9.97 -46.91
C SER A 4 -13.15 9.39 -45.93
N ALA A 5 -14.34 9.00 -46.41
CA ALA A 5 -15.37 8.36 -45.59
C ALA A 5 -14.96 6.96 -45.13
N ILE A 6 -14.29 6.20 -46.00
CA ILE A 6 -13.77 4.85 -45.68
C ILE A 6 -12.63 4.96 -44.65
N LEU A 7 -11.75 5.95 -44.79
CA LEU A 7 -10.67 6.18 -43.82
C LEU A 7 -11.23 6.59 -42.45
N LEU A 8 -12.26 7.44 -42.42
CA LEU A 8 -12.97 7.83 -41.19
C LEU A 8 -13.66 6.63 -40.53
N LEU A 9 -14.33 5.77 -41.30
CA LEU A 9 -14.96 4.55 -40.80
C LEU A 9 -13.93 3.55 -40.24
N LEU A 10 -12.78 3.39 -40.89
CA LEU A 10 -11.67 2.55 -40.40
C LEU A 10 -11.08 3.10 -39.10
N VAL A 11 -10.88 4.42 -38.99
CA VAL A 11 -10.38 5.06 -37.76
C VAL A 11 -11.38 4.91 -36.61
N VAL A 12 -12.68 5.06 -36.87
CA VAL A 12 -13.74 4.84 -35.87
C VAL A 12 -13.81 3.36 -35.45
N ALA A 13 -13.64 2.42 -36.39
CA ALA A 13 -13.62 1.00 -36.10
C ALA A 13 -12.38 0.56 -35.30
N LEU A 14 -11.20 1.14 -35.55
CA LEU A 14 -10.00 0.88 -34.75
C LEU A 14 -10.11 1.49 -33.33
N ALA A 15 -10.74 2.67 -33.20
CA ALA A 15 -11.03 3.28 -31.90
C ALA A 15 -12.08 2.49 -31.09
N ALA A 16 -12.98 1.78 -31.76
CA ALA A 16 -13.92 0.84 -31.19
C ALA A 16 -13.37 -0.59 -31.22
N SER A 17 -12.13 -0.76 -30.75
CA SER A 17 -11.67 -2.09 -30.36
C SER A 17 -12.62 -2.59 -29.28
N PRO A 18 -13.38 -3.69 -29.47
CA PRO A 18 -14.07 -4.30 -28.35
C PRO A 18 -12.96 -4.63 -27.37
N LEU A 19 -13.01 -4.06 -26.16
CA LEU A 19 -12.27 -4.65 -25.06
C LEU A 19 -12.71 -6.11 -25.09
N GLY A 20 -11.80 -7.01 -25.48
CA GLY A 20 -12.09 -8.43 -25.48
C GLY A 20 -12.72 -8.74 -24.15
N THR A 21 -13.81 -9.53 -24.15
CA THR A 21 -14.57 -9.87 -22.95
C THR A 21 -13.63 -10.59 -21.98
N THR A 22 -12.86 -9.82 -21.22
CA THR A 22 -12.01 -10.31 -20.17
C THR A 22 -12.97 -10.72 -19.08
N ALA A 23 -13.07 -12.03 -18.86
CA ALA A 23 -13.81 -12.56 -17.73
C ALA A 23 -13.31 -11.85 -16.47
N ALA A 24 -14.23 -11.18 -15.79
CA ALA A 24 -14.02 -10.53 -14.52
C ALA A 24 -14.56 -11.44 -13.41
N ILE A 25 -13.76 -11.66 -12.38
CA ILE A 25 -14.22 -12.32 -11.15
C ILE A 25 -14.03 -11.31 -10.03
N SER A 26 -15.12 -10.98 -9.34
CA SER A 26 -15.16 -9.97 -8.29
C SER A 26 -15.67 -10.58 -6.99
N ASP A 27 -14.82 -10.60 -5.98
CA ASP A 27 -15.15 -11.06 -4.63
C ASP A 27 -15.41 -9.84 -3.73
N CYS A 28 -16.68 -9.69 -3.32
CA CYS A 28 -17.09 -8.66 -2.37
C CYS A 28 -17.07 -9.23 -0.95
N PHE A 29 -16.44 -8.50 -0.03
CA PHE A 29 -16.43 -8.85 1.39
C PHE A 29 -17.29 -7.86 2.20
N ASP A 30 -17.55 -8.24 3.46
CA ASP A 30 -18.40 -7.48 4.36
C ASP A 30 -17.85 -6.10 4.72
N GLY A 31 -18.79 -5.16 4.86
CA GLY A 31 -18.55 -3.77 5.22
C GLY A 31 -18.94 -2.83 4.08
N VAL A 32 -19.63 -1.76 4.45
CA VAL A 32 -20.22 -0.82 3.49
C VAL A 32 -19.83 0.59 3.89
N TYR A 33 -19.35 1.38 2.95
CA TYR A 33 -19.10 2.80 3.16
C TYR A 33 -20.28 3.64 2.67
N ALA A 34 -20.52 4.78 3.32
CA ALA A 34 -21.58 5.68 2.90
C ALA A 34 -21.23 6.37 1.57
N ALA A 35 -22.23 6.54 0.70
CA ALA A 35 -22.09 7.36 -0.50
C ALA A 35 -21.73 8.81 -0.14
N ASN A 36 -20.94 9.46 -0.98
CA ASN A 36 -20.35 10.79 -0.77
C ASN A 36 -19.51 10.93 0.51
N SER A 37 -19.00 9.82 1.05
CA SER A 37 -18.10 9.84 2.20
C SER A 37 -16.68 10.26 1.82
N THR A 38 -15.91 10.67 2.82
CA THR A 38 -14.48 10.88 2.68
C THR A 38 -13.75 9.60 2.24
N TYR A 39 -14.25 8.43 2.64
CA TYR A 39 -13.74 7.14 2.18
C TYR A 39 -13.88 7.00 0.66
N GLU A 40 -15.07 7.27 0.12
CA GLU A 40 -15.31 7.21 -1.33
C GLU A 40 -14.44 8.23 -2.09
N ALA A 41 -14.29 9.44 -1.58
CA ALA A 41 -13.40 10.43 -2.18
C ALA A 41 -11.93 9.96 -2.20
N ASN A 42 -11.49 9.29 -1.14
CA ASN A 42 -10.14 8.71 -1.07
C ASN A 42 -9.98 7.54 -2.04
N LEU A 43 -11.00 6.69 -2.19
CA LEU A 43 -11.03 5.60 -3.16
C LEU A 43 -10.93 6.12 -4.60
N ARG A 44 -11.69 7.16 -4.96
CA ARG A 44 -11.62 7.80 -6.28
C ARG A 44 -10.23 8.40 -6.58
N ARG A 45 -9.57 8.98 -5.57
CA ARG A 45 -8.19 9.46 -5.71
C ARG A 45 -7.20 8.31 -5.96
N LEU A 46 -7.38 7.18 -5.28
CA LEU A 46 -6.58 5.98 -5.55
C LEU A 46 -6.81 5.46 -6.96
N ALA A 47 -8.06 5.43 -7.44
CA ALA A 47 -8.39 5.04 -8.81
C ALA A 47 -7.69 5.90 -9.88
N ALA A 48 -7.43 7.18 -9.58
CA ALA A 48 -6.71 8.08 -10.49
C ALA A 48 -5.17 7.89 -10.49
N ILE A 49 -4.59 7.49 -9.36
CA ILE A 49 -3.13 7.47 -9.16
C ILE A 49 -2.55 6.07 -9.34
N LEU A 50 -3.23 5.05 -8.82
CA LEU A 50 -2.72 3.68 -8.75
C LEU A 50 -2.45 3.08 -10.14
N PRO A 51 -3.28 3.27 -11.18
CA PRO A 51 -3.02 2.71 -12.50
C PRO A 51 -1.65 3.10 -13.07
N ALA A 52 -1.30 4.40 -12.98
CA ALA A 52 -0.02 4.90 -13.46
C ALA A 52 1.15 4.38 -12.61
N GLN A 53 0.98 4.30 -11.29
CA GLN A 53 2.02 3.80 -10.40
C GLN A 53 2.33 2.33 -10.66
N THR A 54 1.30 1.49 -10.85
CA THR A 54 1.45 0.08 -11.18
C THR A 54 2.16 -0.09 -12.53
N ALA A 55 1.74 0.66 -13.54
CA ALA A 55 2.36 0.63 -14.88
C ALA A 55 3.82 1.07 -14.92
N SER A 56 4.21 2.01 -14.04
CA SER A 56 5.60 2.49 -13.92
C SER A 56 6.49 1.61 -13.05
N SER A 57 5.91 0.69 -12.28
CA SER A 57 6.63 -0.18 -11.36
C SER A 57 7.39 -1.26 -12.13
N GLN A 58 8.63 -1.54 -11.73
CA GLN A 58 9.46 -2.58 -12.34
C GLN A 58 8.81 -3.97 -12.29
N ARG A 59 8.00 -4.24 -11.27
CA ARG A 59 7.27 -5.50 -11.09
C ARG A 59 5.81 -5.44 -11.52
N LEU A 60 5.39 -4.34 -12.14
CA LEU A 60 3.99 -4.08 -12.51
C LEU A 60 3.03 -4.25 -11.32
N GLU A 61 3.47 -3.83 -10.13
CA GLU A 61 2.71 -3.89 -8.90
C GLU A 61 2.85 -2.59 -8.10
N ALA A 62 1.78 -2.19 -7.42
CA ALA A 62 1.81 -1.04 -6.53
C ALA A 62 0.82 -1.22 -5.38
N SER A 63 1.21 -0.71 -4.21
CA SER A 63 0.36 -0.58 -3.02
C SER A 63 0.33 0.88 -2.57
N ARG A 64 -0.86 1.37 -2.22
CA ARG A 64 -1.05 2.70 -1.66
C ARG A 64 -2.14 2.72 -0.61
N ASP A 65 -1.86 3.44 0.46
CA ASP A 65 -2.82 3.80 1.49
C ASP A 65 -3.11 5.30 1.36
N LEU A 66 -4.38 5.69 1.43
CA LEU A 66 -4.79 7.09 1.31
C LEU A 66 -5.85 7.43 2.37
N GLY A 67 -5.59 8.51 3.12
CA GLY A 67 -6.48 9.01 4.17
C GLY A 67 -6.08 8.62 5.59
N TYR A 68 -6.92 9.00 6.54
CA TYR A 68 -6.79 8.72 7.98
C TYR A 68 -8.00 7.93 8.48
N TRP A 69 -7.80 7.16 9.55
CA TRP A 69 -8.88 6.41 10.20
C TRP A 69 -10.04 7.35 10.59
N PRO A 70 -11.31 6.99 10.35
CA PRO A 70 -11.81 5.72 9.79
C PRO A 70 -11.89 5.66 8.25
N ASN A 71 -11.51 6.74 7.54
CA ASN A 71 -11.66 6.88 6.09
C ASN A 71 -10.40 6.49 5.29
N ARG A 72 -9.50 5.70 5.88
CA ARG A 72 -8.27 5.28 5.21
C ARG A 72 -8.55 4.07 4.32
N VAL A 73 -8.26 4.24 3.03
CA VAL A 73 -8.39 3.20 2.01
C VAL A 73 -7.02 2.65 1.68
N ARG A 74 -6.91 1.33 1.62
CA ARG A 74 -5.75 0.60 1.13
C ARG A 74 -6.09 -0.01 -0.22
N ALA A 75 -5.25 0.22 -1.22
CA ALA A 75 -5.38 -0.37 -2.53
C ALA A 75 -4.07 -1.04 -2.94
N PHE A 76 -4.19 -2.24 -3.49
CA PHE A 76 -3.11 -2.95 -4.14
C PHE A 76 -3.53 -3.32 -5.55
N SER A 77 -2.61 -3.21 -6.51
CA SER A 77 -2.83 -3.78 -7.83
C SER A 77 -1.56 -4.42 -8.38
N ARG A 78 -1.76 -5.46 -9.19
CA ARG A 78 -0.70 -6.18 -9.88
C ARG A 78 -1.17 -6.54 -11.28
N CYS A 79 -0.26 -6.40 -12.25
CA CYS A 79 -0.44 -6.93 -13.58
C CYS A 79 0.50 -8.11 -13.80
N TYR A 80 -0.03 -9.19 -14.38
CA TYR A 80 0.75 -10.36 -14.78
C TYR A 80 1.21 -10.16 -16.23
N PRO A 81 2.53 -10.22 -16.50
CA PRO A 81 2.99 -10.17 -17.88
C PRO A 81 2.51 -11.42 -18.62
N ASP A 82 1.77 -11.21 -19.71
CA ASP A 82 1.38 -12.31 -20.59
C ASP A 82 2.64 -12.84 -21.31
N ARG A 83 2.80 -14.17 -21.30
CA ARG A 83 3.95 -14.86 -21.92
C ARG A 83 3.89 -14.83 -23.45
N HIS A 84 2.74 -14.53 -24.05
CA HIS A 84 2.52 -14.58 -25.50
C HIS A 84 2.30 -13.20 -26.13
N GLN A 85 1.71 -12.27 -25.40
CA GLN A 85 1.50 -10.89 -25.85
C GLN A 85 2.16 -9.96 -24.82
N GLY A 86 3.26 -9.32 -25.19
CA GLY A 86 4.00 -8.46 -24.24
C GLY A 86 3.08 -7.51 -23.49
N PHE A 87 3.17 -7.49 -22.16
CA PHE A 87 2.32 -6.64 -21.34
C PHE A 87 2.92 -5.25 -21.24
N THR A 88 2.43 -4.31 -22.04
CA THR A 88 2.92 -2.94 -22.03
C THR A 88 2.45 -2.20 -20.77
N SER A 89 3.23 -1.22 -20.32
CA SER A 89 2.85 -0.34 -19.21
C SER A 89 1.49 0.33 -19.45
N SER A 90 1.18 0.71 -20.70
CA SER A 90 -0.12 1.29 -21.05
C SER A 90 -1.28 0.30 -20.88
N SER A 91 -1.11 -0.95 -21.28
CA SER A 91 -2.10 -2.01 -21.07
C SER A 91 -2.30 -2.31 -19.57
N CYS A 92 -1.25 -2.22 -18.75
CA CYS A 92 -1.37 -2.35 -17.29
C CYS A 92 -2.23 -1.25 -16.69
N ALA A 93 -1.93 0.01 -16.99
CA ALA A 93 -2.71 1.13 -16.47
C ALA A 93 -4.18 1.03 -16.90
N ALA A 94 -4.44 0.68 -18.17
CA ALA A 94 -5.80 0.48 -18.66
C ALA A 94 -6.54 -0.65 -17.93
N CYS A 95 -5.86 -1.79 -17.69
CA CYS A 95 -6.45 -2.93 -16.99
C CYS A 95 -6.79 -2.58 -15.53
N VAL A 96 -5.87 -1.94 -14.81
CA VAL A 96 -6.11 -1.53 -13.41
C VAL A 96 -7.27 -0.51 -13.33
N ALA A 97 -7.33 0.46 -14.25
CA ALA A 97 -8.44 1.41 -14.31
C ALA A 97 -9.78 0.72 -14.60
N ALA A 98 -9.78 -0.29 -15.48
CA ALA A 98 -10.97 -1.10 -15.74
C ALA A 98 -11.38 -1.92 -14.51
N ALA A 99 -10.43 -2.48 -13.76
CA ALA A 99 -10.70 -3.22 -12.53
C ALA A 99 -11.33 -2.34 -11.43
N PHE A 100 -10.97 -1.04 -11.36
CA PHE A 100 -11.65 -0.10 -10.46
C PHE A 100 -13.13 0.08 -10.82
N ARG A 101 -13.45 0.20 -12.11
CA ARG A 101 -14.84 0.30 -12.57
C ARG A 101 -15.62 -0.98 -12.28
N GLU A 102 -14.99 -2.12 -12.51
CA GLU A 102 -15.57 -3.43 -12.22
C GLU A 102 -15.86 -3.60 -10.71
N ALA A 103 -14.95 -3.14 -9.85
CA ALA A 103 -15.16 -3.16 -8.41
C ALA A 103 -16.39 -2.33 -8.00
N GLU A 104 -16.57 -1.15 -8.60
CA GLU A 104 -17.74 -0.30 -8.34
C GLU A 104 -19.05 -0.92 -8.84
N THR A 105 -19.03 -1.58 -10.01
CA THR A 105 -20.24 -2.18 -10.60
C THR A 105 -20.62 -3.50 -9.93
N ALA A 106 -19.65 -4.35 -9.59
CA ALA A 106 -19.90 -5.66 -9.00
C ALA A 106 -20.16 -5.57 -7.49
N CYS A 107 -19.45 -4.67 -6.79
CA CYS A 107 -19.48 -4.54 -5.34
C CYS A 107 -19.79 -3.10 -4.91
N PRO A 108 -21.00 -2.58 -5.18
CA PRO A 108 -21.35 -1.21 -4.85
C PRO A 108 -21.18 -0.95 -3.36
N HIS A 109 -20.43 0.11 -3.03
CA HIS A 109 -20.16 0.56 -1.66
C HIS A 109 -19.43 -0.41 -0.73
N SER A 110 -18.87 -1.52 -1.23
CA SER A 110 -18.12 -2.45 -0.36
C SER A 110 -16.78 -1.86 0.08
N THR A 111 -16.46 -2.01 1.36
CA THR A 111 -15.17 -1.59 1.94
C THR A 111 -14.02 -2.53 1.61
N MET A 112 -14.31 -3.74 1.13
CA MET A 112 -13.28 -4.72 0.76
C MET A 112 -13.71 -5.51 -0.48
N VAL A 113 -12.91 -5.40 -1.53
CA VAL A 113 -13.20 -5.98 -2.85
C VAL A 113 -11.91 -6.51 -3.47
N ILE A 114 -11.97 -7.71 -4.05
CA ILE A 114 -10.89 -8.26 -4.87
C ILE A 114 -11.45 -8.50 -6.28
N VAL A 115 -10.81 -7.91 -7.28
CA VAL A 115 -11.18 -8.06 -8.70
C VAL A 115 -10.03 -8.72 -9.45
N PHE A 116 -10.33 -9.80 -10.15
CA PHE A 116 -9.48 -10.45 -11.13
C PHE A 116 -10.03 -10.14 -12.53
N LEU A 117 -9.33 -9.30 -13.29
CA LEU A 117 -9.74 -8.88 -14.62
C LEU A 117 -8.67 -9.29 -15.64
N GLY A 118 -8.88 -10.42 -16.32
CA GLY A 118 -7.89 -10.98 -17.24
C GLY A 118 -6.53 -11.20 -16.57
N ASN A 119 -5.52 -10.43 -16.97
CA ASN A 119 -4.16 -10.49 -16.42
C ASN A 119 -3.86 -9.40 -15.38
N CYS A 120 -4.88 -8.75 -14.80
CA CYS A 120 -4.68 -7.84 -13.68
C CYS A 120 -5.53 -8.20 -12.47
N THR A 121 -4.99 -7.87 -11.30
CA THR A 121 -5.68 -7.99 -10.01
C THR A 121 -5.71 -6.63 -9.34
N LEU A 122 -6.87 -6.27 -8.80
CA LEU A 122 -7.07 -5.11 -7.93
C LEU A 122 -7.65 -5.60 -6.61
N ALA A 123 -7.11 -5.12 -5.50
CA ALA A 123 -7.65 -5.39 -4.19
C ALA A 123 -7.79 -4.08 -3.40
N LEU A 124 -8.95 -3.90 -2.78
CA LEU A 124 -9.34 -2.74 -1.99
C LEU A 124 -9.71 -3.21 -0.59
N ALA A 125 -9.31 -2.46 0.42
CA ALA A 125 -9.69 -2.69 1.81
C ALA A 125 -9.69 -1.38 2.61
N ASP A 126 -10.51 -1.30 3.63
CA ASP A 126 -10.40 -0.30 4.70
C ASP A 126 -9.27 -0.65 5.67
N TYR A 127 -8.56 0.35 6.19
CA TYR A 127 -7.57 0.13 7.24
C TYR A 127 -8.26 -0.05 8.60
N PRO A 128 -7.88 -1.04 9.44
CA PRO A 128 -6.63 -1.80 9.41
C PRO A 128 -6.70 -3.17 8.73
N ARG A 129 -7.77 -3.49 7.98
CA ARG A 129 -7.89 -4.81 7.35
C ARG A 129 -6.70 -5.06 6.43
N SER A 130 -6.12 -6.26 6.55
CA SER A 130 -5.07 -6.72 5.66
C SER A 130 -5.70 -7.24 4.38
N ILE A 131 -5.05 -6.98 3.25
CA ILE A 131 -5.40 -7.64 1.99
C ILE A 131 -4.60 -8.95 1.96
N PRO A 132 -5.25 -10.12 2.10
CA PRO A 132 -4.54 -11.39 2.07
C PRO A 132 -3.79 -11.55 0.74
N PHE A 133 -2.56 -12.07 0.76
CA PHE A 133 -1.72 -12.39 -0.41
C PHE A 133 -1.21 -11.23 -1.28
N PHE A 134 -1.75 -10.03 -1.14
CA PHE A 134 -1.51 -8.94 -2.08
C PHE A 134 -0.86 -7.68 -1.47
N GLY A 135 -0.81 -7.49 -0.15
CA GLY A 135 -0.08 -6.34 0.42
C GLY A 135 1.45 -6.47 0.35
N PRO A 136 2.23 -5.35 0.39
CA PRO A 136 3.64 -5.42 0.76
C PRO A 136 3.73 -6.18 2.08
N SER A 137 4.70 -7.10 2.20
CA SER A 137 4.81 -8.00 3.35
C SER A 137 4.67 -7.22 4.65
N SER A 138 3.54 -7.43 5.33
CA SER A 138 3.19 -6.85 6.64
C SER A 138 4.30 -7.01 7.67
N TRP A 139 5.20 -7.96 7.46
CA TRP A 139 6.47 -8.13 8.16
C TRP A 139 7.29 -6.83 8.26
N PHE A 140 7.32 -5.93 7.29
CA PHE A 140 8.04 -4.65 7.44
C PHE A 140 7.38 -3.71 8.46
N GLU A 141 6.04 -3.73 8.61
CA GLU A 141 5.36 -3.03 9.70
C GLU A 141 5.67 -3.68 11.07
N PHE A 142 5.74 -5.02 11.12
CA PHE A 142 6.15 -5.76 12.33
C PHE A 142 7.63 -5.55 12.70
N LEU A 143 8.53 -5.46 11.71
CA LEU A 143 9.95 -5.19 11.92
C LEU A 143 10.15 -3.78 12.45
N GLY A 144 9.37 -2.80 11.97
CA GLY A 144 9.37 -1.44 12.51
C GLY A 144 8.99 -1.41 14.00
N ALA A 145 7.93 -2.13 14.38
CA ALA A 145 7.55 -2.27 15.78
C ALA A 145 8.62 -3.00 16.62
N GLY A 146 9.19 -4.10 16.10
CA GLY A 146 10.25 -4.86 16.76
C GLY A 146 11.52 -4.03 17.02
N LEU A 147 11.95 -3.23 16.04
CA LEU A 147 13.11 -2.33 16.17
C LEU A 147 12.86 -1.22 17.20
N LEU A 148 11.63 -0.71 17.31
CA LEU A 148 11.25 0.27 18.35
C LEU A 148 11.35 -0.34 19.75
N PHE A 149 10.85 -1.57 19.95
CA PHE A 149 10.97 -2.26 21.24
C PHE A 149 12.43 -2.55 21.62
N GLN A 150 13.26 -2.93 20.64
CA GLN A 150 14.69 -3.12 20.87
C GLN A 150 15.38 -1.81 21.26
N ALA A 151 15.09 -0.71 20.57
CA ALA A 151 15.68 0.60 20.88
C ALA A 151 15.31 1.08 22.29
N ILE A 152 14.05 0.91 22.70
CA ILE A 152 13.59 1.24 24.06
C ILE A 152 14.29 0.35 25.10
N GLY A 153 14.40 -0.95 24.83
CA GLY A 153 15.09 -1.90 25.72
C GLY A 153 16.58 -1.57 25.90
N PHE A 154 17.30 -1.28 24.80
CA PHE A 154 18.70 -0.88 24.86
C PHE A 154 18.89 0.47 25.55
N ALA A 155 18.02 1.44 25.31
CA ALA A 155 18.05 2.73 26.00
C ALA A 155 17.86 2.56 27.51
N TRP A 156 16.97 1.67 27.93
CA TRP A 156 16.72 1.40 29.35
C TRP A 156 17.89 0.66 30.02
N LEU A 157 18.45 -0.36 29.37
CA LEU A 157 19.66 -1.05 29.86
C LEU A 157 20.86 -0.11 29.97
N PHE A 158 21.06 0.74 28.97
CA PHE A 158 22.13 1.74 28.99
C PHE A 158 21.91 2.75 30.11
N PHE A 159 20.68 3.19 30.34
CA PHE A 159 20.34 4.06 31.46
C PHE A 159 20.65 3.41 32.81
N LEU A 160 20.29 2.14 33.01
CA LEU A 160 20.63 1.41 34.25
C LEU A 160 22.14 1.28 34.48
N LEU A 161 22.92 0.99 33.43
CA LEU A 161 24.38 0.94 33.51
C LEU A 161 24.97 2.31 33.88
N LEU A 162 24.41 3.39 33.33
CA LEU A 162 24.81 4.75 33.70
C LEU A 162 24.46 5.10 35.15
N GLN A 163 23.31 4.63 35.66
CA GLN A 163 22.94 4.81 37.07
C GLN A 163 23.95 4.11 37.98
N GLU A 164 24.23 2.83 37.72
CA GLU A 164 25.18 2.04 38.51
C GLU A 164 26.58 2.66 38.51
N TRP A 165 27.06 3.08 37.33
CA TRP A 165 28.36 3.75 37.23
C TRP A 165 28.40 5.07 38.00
N ARG A 166 27.32 5.86 37.93
CA ARG A 166 27.19 7.13 38.64
C ARG A 166 27.19 6.92 40.16
N ASP A 167 26.53 5.87 40.64
CA ASP A 167 26.46 5.55 42.07
C ASP A 167 27.79 5.02 42.59
N LYS A 168 28.50 4.18 41.82
CA LYS A 168 29.89 3.79 42.12
C LYS A 168 30.83 4.98 42.19
N ARG A 169 30.73 5.93 41.26
CA ARG A 169 31.52 7.17 41.28
C ARG A 169 31.22 8.04 42.49
N ARG A 170 29.95 8.16 42.89
CA ARG A 170 29.58 8.92 44.10
C ARG A 170 30.14 8.25 45.36
N ALA A 171 30.07 6.92 45.46
CA ALA A 171 30.63 6.18 46.58
C ALA A 171 32.16 6.31 46.67
N SER A 172 32.88 6.32 45.55
CA SER A 172 34.34 6.50 45.55
C SER A 172 34.76 7.91 45.98
N VAL A 173 34.05 8.95 45.50
CA VAL A 173 34.35 10.35 45.87
C VAL A 173 34.13 10.58 47.37
N MET A 174 33.03 10.10 47.94
CA MET A 174 32.75 10.24 49.38
C MET A 174 33.81 9.54 50.25
N ARG A 175 34.33 8.38 49.80
CA ARG A 175 35.37 7.63 50.53
C ARG A 175 36.74 8.31 50.48
N SER A 176 37.07 9.00 49.39
CA SER A 176 38.30 9.79 49.28
C SER A 176 38.26 11.07 50.13
N SER A 177 37.08 11.67 50.32
CA SER A 177 36.91 12.85 51.18
C SER A 177 36.97 12.54 52.69
N SER A 178 36.83 11.27 53.08
CA SER A 178 36.88 10.83 54.49
C SER A 178 38.28 10.38 54.96
N ILE A 179 39.31 10.45 54.13
CA ILE A 179 40.69 10.20 54.58
C ILE A 179 41.26 11.54 55.08
N PRO A 180 41.56 11.69 56.39
CA PRO A 180 42.25 12.87 56.88
C PRO A 180 43.64 12.91 56.27
N SER A 181 44.03 14.07 55.73
CA SER A 181 45.41 14.40 55.41
C SER A 181 46.19 14.37 56.72
N GLY A 182 46.86 13.26 57.00
CA GLY A 182 47.86 13.16 58.06
C GLY A 182 49.11 13.87 57.60
N ASP A 183 49.14 15.19 57.82
CA ASP A 183 50.34 16.00 57.83
C ASP A 183 51.17 15.68 59.09
N GLN A 184 52.48 15.54 58.87
CA GLN A 184 53.62 15.71 59.79
C GLN A 184 53.83 14.69 60.92
#